data_AF-A0A401MMC5-F1
#
_entry.id   AF-A0A401MMC5-F1
#
_cell.length_a   1.000
_cell.length_b   1.000
_cell.length_c   1.000
_cell.angle_alpha   90.00
_cell.angle_beta   90.00
_cell.angle_gamma   90.00
#
_symmetry.space_group_name_H-M   'P 1'
#
loop_
_entity.id
_entity.type
_entity.pdbx_description
1 polymer ?
#
loop_
_entity_poly.entity_id
_entity_poly.type
_entity_poly.pdbx_seq_one_letter_code
_entity_poly.pdbx_strand_id
1 'polypeptide(L)'
;MRRRAATTAVTLTMAGTLGFGLMTPAAYAAPGPCYDGRCEGTVSAPKTIKVNSKKFGFGKLKITHISSRSVKMSATTTGGGYLSGSTSPGGTVKFNNLKIWVKSVSGSKARLALFPTKY
;
A
#
# COMPACT_ATOMS: atom_id res chain seq x y z
N MET A 1 -58.40 -11.47 10.08
CA MET A 1 -58.59 -11.64 8.63
C MET A 1 -57.43 -12.48 8.08
N ARG A 2 -57.73 -13.33 7.10
CA ARG A 2 -56.90 -14.41 6.54
C ARG A 2 -55.79 -13.93 5.58
N ARG A 3 -54.82 -14.86 5.36
CA ARG A 3 -53.98 -15.16 4.16
C ARG A 3 -52.51 -14.81 4.34
N ARG A 4 -51.53 -15.53 3.78
CA ARG A 4 -51.24 -16.94 3.42
C ARG A 4 -49.77 -16.90 2.90
N ALA A 5 -49.08 -18.04 2.99
CA ALA A 5 -47.64 -18.22 2.79
C ALA A 5 -47.11 -17.94 1.37
N ALA A 6 -45.78 -17.74 1.26
CA ALA A 6 -45.00 -18.22 0.14
C ALA A 6 -43.57 -18.59 0.59
N THR A 7 -43.32 -19.88 0.54
CA THR A 7 -42.07 -20.61 0.71
C THR A 7 -41.12 -20.36 -0.46
N THR A 8 -39.83 -20.17 -0.21
CA THR A 8 -38.79 -20.69 -1.12
C THR A 8 -37.54 -21.05 -0.33
N ALA A 9 -37.47 -22.31 0.08
CA ALA A 9 -36.23 -22.94 0.51
C ALA A 9 -35.40 -23.24 -0.75
N VAL A 10 -34.16 -22.76 -0.80
CA VAL A 10 -33.17 -23.24 -1.76
C VAL A 10 -32.19 -24.12 -1.01
N THR A 11 -32.51 -25.39 -0.95
CA THR A 11 -31.60 -26.48 -0.62
C THR A 11 -30.63 -26.68 -1.79
N LEU A 12 -29.35 -26.37 -1.58
CA LEU A 12 -28.26 -26.85 -2.42
C LEU A 12 -27.62 -28.07 -1.75
N THR A 13 -28.04 -29.25 -2.19
CA THR A 13 -27.48 -30.53 -1.78
C THR A 13 -26.17 -30.83 -2.50
N MET A 14 -25.12 -30.91 -1.68
CA MET A 14 -24.13 -31.99 -1.55
C MET A 14 -23.09 -32.31 -2.64
N ALA A 15 -21.94 -32.66 -2.07
CA ALA A 15 -21.00 -33.74 -2.44
C ALA A 15 -19.79 -33.38 -3.30
N GLY A 16 -18.62 -33.55 -2.69
CA GLY A 16 -17.31 -33.49 -3.33
C GLY A 16 -16.18 -33.64 -2.30
N THR A 17 -16.07 -34.81 -1.66
CA THR A 17 -14.90 -35.20 -0.88
C THR A 17 -13.75 -35.55 -1.81
N LEU A 18 -12.69 -34.74 -1.84
CA LEU A 18 -11.30 -35.19 -2.03
C LEU A 18 -10.38 -34.24 -1.28
N GLY A 19 -9.76 -34.76 -0.23
CA GLY A 19 -8.69 -34.09 0.48
C GLY A 19 -7.47 -33.94 -0.40
N PHE A 20 -7.25 -32.72 -0.89
CA PHE A 20 -5.93 -32.20 -1.23
C PHE A 20 -5.90 -30.78 -0.66
N GLY A 21 -4.86 -30.49 0.13
CA GLY A 21 -4.78 -29.32 0.99
C GLY A 21 -5.31 -28.07 0.31
N LEU A 22 -6.22 -27.37 0.99
CA LEU A 22 -6.64 -26.02 0.64
C LEU A 22 -5.40 -25.13 0.71
N MET A 23 -4.58 -25.12 -0.34
CA MET A 23 -3.73 -23.99 -0.64
C MET A 23 -4.71 -22.85 -0.89
N THR A 24 -5.00 -22.11 0.18
CA THR A 24 -5.68 -20.83 0.13
C THR A 24 -4.99 -20.07 -0.99
N PRO A 25 -5.68 -19.71 -2.09
CA PRO A 25 -5.06 -18.89 -3.10
C PRO A 25 -4.54 -17.67 -2.36
N ALA A 26 -3.21 -17.52 -2.32
CA ALA A 26 -2.60 -16.36 -1.72
C ALA A 26 -3.20 -15.18 -2.49
N ALA A 27 -4.13 -14.47 -1.85
CA ALA A 27 -4.79 -13.34 -2.45
C ALA A 27 -3.69 -12.31 -2.70
N TYR A 28 -3.16 -12.31 -3.92
CA TYR A 28 -2.23 -11.30 -4.38
C TYR A 28 -3.02 -10.00 -4.38
N ALA A 29 -2.91 -9.26 -3.28
CA ALA A 29 -3.57 -7.99 -3.10
C ALA A 29 -3.28 -7.14 -4.35
N ALA A 30 -4.35 -6.71 -5.02
CA ALA A 30 -4.26 -5.95 -6.24
C ALA A 30 -3.27 -4.78 -6.08
N PRO A 31 -2.54 -4.42 -7.14
CA PRO A 31 -1.64 -3.27 -7.13
C PRO A 31 -2.36 -2.04 -6.57
N GLY A 32 -1.82 -1.46 -5.49
CA GLY A 32 -2.39 -0.25 -4.90
C GLY A 32 -2.22 0.96 -5.82
N PRO A 33 -2.89 2.09 -5.51
CA PRO A 33 -2.89 3.30 -6.36
C PRO A 33 -1.52 3.98 -6.51
N CYS A 34 -0.49 3.53 -5.77
CA CYS A 34 0.87 4.03 -5.85
C CYS A 34 1.86 3.00 -6.42
N TYR A 35 1.37 1.87 -6.95
CA TYR A 35 2.24 0.73 -7.30
C TYR A 35 3.27 1.07 -8.38
N ASP A 36 2.89 1.89 -9.36
CA ASP A 36 3.74 2.36 -10.46
C ASP A 36 4.71 3.50 -10.06
N GLY A 37 4.62 3.95 -8.81
CA GLY A 37 5.37 5.06 -8.25
C GLY A 37 4.87 6.44 -8.67
N ARG A 38 3.67 6.56 -9.25
CA ARG A 38 3.02 7.84 -9.60
C ARG A 38 1.74 7.98 -8.80
N CYS A 39 1.84 8.65 -7.66
CA CYS A 39 0.65 8.95 -6.89
C CYS A 39 0.84 10.19 -6.03
N GLU A 40 -0.27 10.78 -5.63
CA GLU A 40 -0.31 11.87 -4.68
C GLU A 40 -1.36 11.55 -3.62
N GLY A 41 -1.03 11.83 -2.36
CA GLY A 41 -1.95 11.57 -1.27
C GLY A 41 -1.50 12.15 0.06
N THR A 42 -2.46 12.27 0.96
CA THR A 42 -2.22 12.68 2.34
C THR A 42 -2.06 11.45 3.22
N VAL A 43 -1.03 11.44 4.04
CA VAL A 43 -0.80 10.44 5.08
C VAL A 43 -0.93 11.11 6.44
N SER A 44 -1.78 10.56 7.31
CA SER A 44 -2.05 11.11 8.65
C SER A 44 -1.39 10.34 9.78
N ALA A 45 -0.75 9.22 9.45
CA ALA A 45 -0.07 8.34 10.37
C ALA A 45 1.06 7.61 9.62
N PRO A 46 2.02 7.00 10.33
CA PRO A 46 2.97 6.08 9.72
C PRO A 46 2.26 5.06 8.84
N LYS A 47 2.64 5.01 7.56
CA LYS A 47 1.94 4.21 6.54
C LYS A 47 2.94 3.49 5.65
N THR A 48 2.58 2.29 5.24
CA THR A 48 3.32 1.57 4.20
C THR A 48 2.62 1.74 2.85
N ILE A 49 3.35 2.24 1.87
CA ILE A 49 2.94 2.36 0.47
C ILE A 49 3.58 1.21 -0.30
N LYS A 50 2.75 0.39 -0.96
CA LYS A 50 3.23 -0.67 -1.84
C LYS A 50 3.64 -0.07 -3.18
N VAL A 51 4.82 -0.44 -3.67
CA VAL A 51 5.37 -0.03 -4.97
C VAL A 51 5.93 -1.25 -5.71
N ASN A 52 6.19 -1.12 -7.00
CA ASN A 52 6.76 -2.18 -7.81
C ASN A 52 8.22 -2.46 -7.42
N SER A 53 8.46 -3.60 -6.77
CA SER A 53 9.79 -4.01 -6.31
C SER A 53 10.80 -4.21 -7.44
N LYS A 54 10.36 -4.69 -8.61
CA LYS A 54 11.23 -4.88 -9.77
C LYS A 54 11.73 -3.54 -10.35
N LYS A 55 10.87 -2.51 -10.31
CA LYS A 55 11.18 -1.18 -10.85
C LYS A 55 12.02 -0.32 -9.89
N PHE A 56 11.71 -0.38 -8.60
CA PHE A 56 12.29 0.51 -7.60
C PHE A 56 13.33 -0.16 -6.70
N GLY A 57 13.49 -1.49 -6.79
CA GLY A 57 14.39 -2.27 -5.93
C GLY A 57 13.88 -2.47 -4.49
N PHE A 58 12.64 -2.06 -4.19
CA PHE A 58 11.95 -2.30 -2.92
C PHE A 58 10.44 -2.36 -3.17
N GLY A 59 9.71 -3.23 -2.46
CA GLY A 59 8.25 -3.37 -2.64
C GLY A 59 7.41 -2.53 -1.69
N LYS A 60 8.03 -1.98 -0.65
CA LYS A 60 7.36 -1.30 0.46
C LYS A 60 8.14 -0.04 0.85
N LEU A 61 7.53 1.12 0.62
CA LEU A 61 7.98 2.39 1.17
C LEU A 61 7.23 2.63 2.48
N LYS A 62 7.97 2.81 3.58
CA LYS A 62 7.41 3.10 4.91
C LYS A 62 7.60 4.57 5.22
N ILE A 63 6.54 5.25 5.57
CA ILE A 63 6.60 6.53 6.26
C ILE A 63 6.61 6.20 7.74
N THR A 64 7.73 6.46 8.42
CA THR A 64 7.97 6.02 9.80
C THR A 64 7.59 7.07 10.81
N HIS A 65 7.72 8.35 10.45
CA HIS A 65 7.42 9.46 11.35
C HIS A 65 6.98 10.69 10.55
N ILE A 66 5.99 11.40 11.08
CA ILE A 66 5.50 12.67 10.52
C ILE A 66 5.46 13.68 11.67
N SER A 67 6.16 14.79 11.48
CA SER A 67 6.15 15.95 12.36
C SER A 67 6.02 17.21 11.52
N SER A 68 5.59 18.31 12.12
CA SER A 68 5.44 19.61 11.45
C SER A 68 6.68 20.08 10.70
N ARG A 69 7.87 19.63 11.09
CA ARG A 69 9.16 20.04 10.51
C ARG A 69 9.83 18.99 9.64
N SER A 70 9.43 17.72 9.75
CA SER A 70 10.12 16.62 9.10
C SER A 70 9.22 15.40 8.90
N VAL A 71 9.36 14.76 7.74
CA VAL A 71 8.81 13.43 7.45
C VAL A 71 9.96 12.46 7.29
N LYS A 72 9.94 11.37 8.05
CA LYS A 72 10.93 10.29 7.97
C LYS A 72 10.37 9.10 7.21
N MET A 73 11.21 8.51 6.38
CA MET A 73 10.85 7.46 5.44
C MET A 73 11.93 6.39 5.45
N SER A 74 11.53 5.14 5.20
CA SER A 74 12.44 4.03 5.00
C SER A 74 11.91 3.00 4.02
N ALA A 75 12.81 2.20 3.46
CA ALA A 75 12.47 1.07 2.62
C ALA A 75 13.52 -0.03 2.82
N THR A 76 13.08 -1.29 2.72
CA THR A 76 14.00 -2.43 2.65
C THR A 76 14.07 -2.88 1.19
N THR A 77 15.29 -2.92 0.66
CA THR A 77 15.53 -3.35 -0.70
C THR A 77 15.32 -4.85 -0.84
N THR A 78 15.07 -5.33 -2.06
CA THR A 78 14.93 -6.76 -2.34
C THR A 78 16.22 -7.55 -2.08
N GLY A 79 17.38 -6.88 -2.07
CA GLY A 79 18.67 -7.47 -1.70
C GLY A 79 19.02 -7.37 -0.21
N GLY A 80 18.06 -7.00 0.66
CA GLY A 80 18.27 -6.94 2.12
C GLY A 80 18.87 -5.63 2.66
N GLY A 81 19.34 -4.73 1.78
CA GLY A 81 19.80 -3.39 2.18
C GLY A 81 18.67 -2.50 2.72
N TYR A 82 19.03 -1.55 3.57
CA TYR A 82 18.09 -0.60 4.20
C TYR A 82 18.31 0.81 3.67
N LEU A 83 17.24 1.44 3.19
CA LEU A 83 17.21 2.84 2.79
C LEU A 83 16.45 3.63 3.83
N SER A 84 16.98 4.78 4.23
CA SER A 84 16.28 5.72 5.08
C SER A 84 16.57 7.15 4.65
N GLY A 85 15.64 8.05 4.96
CA GLY A 85 15.77 9.45 4.64
C GLY A 85 14.70 10.28 5.33
N SER A 86 14.95 11.58 5.40
CA SER A 86 13.99 12.53 5.94
C SER A 86 14.07 13.84 5.19
N THR A 87 12.94 14.53 5.10
CA THR A 87 12.90 15.88 4.55
C THR A 87 11.84 16.72 5.24
N SER A 88 12.05 18.03 5.20
CA SER A 88 11.10 19.04 5.63
C SER A 88 10.01 19.27 4.57
N PRO A 89 8.89 19.93 4.94
CA PRO A 89 7.89 20.38 3.97
C PRO A 89 8.52 21.15 2.82
N GLY A 90 8.07 20.89 1.59
CA GLY A 90 8.63 21.43 0.35
C GLY A 90 9.81 20.62 -0.21
N GLY A 91 10.49 19.81 0.61
CA GLY A 91 11.69 19.09 0.19
C GLY A 91 11.44 17.70 -0.41
N THR A 92 12.48 17.14 -1.03
CA THR A 92 12.39 15.85 -1.73
C THR A 92 13.44 14.86 -1.22
N VAL A 93 13.08 13.59 -1.23
CA VAL A 93 13.98 12.46 -0.95
C VAL A 93 13.95 11.53 -2.15
N LYS A 94 15.07 10.89 -2.48
CA LYS A 94 15.15 9.91 -3.55
C LYS A 94 15.61 8.57 -3.00
N PHE A 95 14.82 7.53 -3.24
CA PHE A 95 15.19 6.14 -2.98
C PHE A 95 15.26 5.40 -4.31
N ASN A 96 16.48 4.99 -4.72
CA ASN A 96 16.74 4.38 -6.01
C ASN A 96 16.10 5.17 -7.17
N ASN A 97 15.16 4.55 -7.89
CA ASN A 97 14.46 5.14 -9.02
C ASN A 97 13.16 5.87 -8.64
N LEU A 98 12.87 6.08 -7.35
CA LEU A 98 11.68 6.77 -6.87
C LEU A 98 12.05 8.08 -6.17
N LYS A 99 11.50 9.20 -6.65
CA LYS A 99 11.53 10.50 -5.96
C LYS A 99 10.24 10.65 -5.16
N ILE A 100 10.39 11.05 -3.90
CA ILE A 100 9.30 11.37 -2.99
C ILE A 100 9.39 12.86 -2.67
N TRP A 101 8.31 13.59 -2.93
CA TRP A 101 8.18 14.99 -2.58
C TRP A 101 7.20 15.14 -1.41
N VAL A 102 7.68 15.75 -0.32
CA VAL A 102 6.80 16.21 0.76
C VAL A 102 6.30 17.59 0.38
N LYS A 103 5.11 17.69 -0.20
CA LYS A 103 4.56 18.98 -0.64
C LYS A 103 4.29 19.90 0.54
N SER A 104 3.67 19.37 1.58
CA SER A 104 3.33 20.12 2.80
C SER A 104 3.15 19.17 3.98
N VAL A 105 3.24 19.74 5.19
CA VAL A 105 2.86 19.07 6.43
C VAL A 105 1.95 20.00 7.22
N SER A 106 0.88 19.45 7.78
CA SER A 106 -0.03 20.14 8.70
C SER A 106 -0.31 19.23 9.89
N GLY A 107 0.14 19.64 11.07
CA GLY A 107 0.14 18.79 12.27
C GLY A 107 0.88 17.47 12.01
N SER A 108 0.19 16.35 12.22
CA SER A 108 0.70 14.99 11.98
C SER A 108 0.36 14.45 10.58
N LYS A 109 -0.07 15.31 9.66
CA LYS A 109 -0.46 14.93 8.29
C LYS A 109 0.53 15.46 7.27
N ALA A 110 1.05 14.60 6.40
CA ALA A 110 1.93 15.00 5.29
C ALA A 110 1.27 14.74 3.94
N ARG A 111 1.34 15.71 3.03
CA ARG A 111 0.93 15.53 1.63
C ARG A 111 2.16 15.13 0.82
N LEU A 112 2.11 13.92 0.26
CA LEU A 112 3.23 13.31 -0.46
C LEU A 112 2.87 13.15 -1.93
N ALA A 113 3.86 13.35 -2.78
CA ALA A 113 3.79 13.00 -4.19
C ALA A 113 4.98 12.14 -4.58
N LEU A 114 4.72 11.02 -5.26
CA LEU A 114 5.72 10.05 -5.68
C LEU A 114 5.88 10.14 -7.20
N PHE A 115 7.13 10.08 -7.65
CA PHE A 115 7.48 10.16 -9.07
C PHE A 115 8.62 9.19 -9.41
N PRO A 116 8.49 8.36 -10.47
CA PRO A 116 9.61 7.60 -11.00
C PRO A 116 10.67 8.56 -11.59
N THR A 117 11.95 8.23 -11.44
CA THR A 117 13.08 9.06 -11.93
C THR A 117 13.87 8.42 -13.06
N LYS A 118 13.78 7.10 -13.23
CA LYS A 118 14.29 6.34 -14.37
C LYS A 118 13.33 5.18 -14.67
N TYR A 119 13.22 4.82 -15.95
CA TYR A 119 12.44 3.68 -16.43
C TYR A 119 13.39 2.53 -16.76
#